data_AF-A0A959R4Y3-F1
#
_entry.id   AF-A0A959R4Y3-F1
#
_cell.length_a   1.000
_cell.length_b   1.000
_cell.length_c   1.000
_cell.angle_alpha   90.00
_cell.angle_beta   90.00
_cell.angle_gamma   90.00
#
_symmetry.space_group_name_H-M   'P 1'
#
loop_
_entity.id
_entity.type
_entity.pdbx_description
1 polymer ?
#
loop_
_entity_poly.entity_id
_entity_poly.type
_entity_poly.pdbx_seq_one_letter_code
_entity_poly.pdbx_strand_id
1 'polypeptide(L)'
;MQSRPFIVLFMFLLLSSVGGGSVNAQDKGFHFGPLIGLHHGEEVSLEAGLGYGEEWIVGHNLELGRGVGLSIERVMAKDPVVGARLSAWYHIFLALGLSAGYYTDFDQGAVVLQPELGFGLSQGRISWRTTIPFSKMPQGMSSSDVTVSFMFGL
;
A
#
# COMPACT_ATOMS: atom_id res chain seq x y z
N MET A 1 -20.46 8.77 14.55
CA MET A 1 -20.66 7.34 14.19
C MET A 1 -19.44 6.87 13.42
N GLN A 2 -18.58 6.10 14.08
CA GLN A 2 -17.16 5.87 13.75
C GLN A 2 -16.93 4.36 13.60
N SER A 3 -17.52 3.75 12.56
CA SER A 3 -17.48 2.28 12.33
C SER A 3 -16.74 1.86 11.06
N ARG A 4 -16.15 2.80 10.32
CA ARG A 4 -15.50 2.54 9.02
C ARG A 4 -14.19 1.73 9.07
N PRO A 5 -13.28 1.85 10.06
CA PRO A 5 -11.99 1.15 9.98
C PRO A 5 -12.13 -0.37 10.23
N PHE A 6 -13.14 -0.79 10.99
CA PHE A 6 -13.33 -2.19 11.35
C PHE A 6 -13.81 -3.04 10.17
N ILE A 7 -14.64 -2.47 9.30
CA ILE A 7 -15.18 -3.17 8.12
C ILE A 7 -14.06 -3.41 7.10
N VAL A 8 -13.17 -2.44 6.89
CA VAL A 8 -12.04 -2.56 5.94
C VAL A 8 -11.03 -3.59 6.44
N LEU A 9 -10.68 -3.55 7.73
CA LEU A 9 -9.77 -4.52 8.35
C LEU A 9 -10.35 -5.95 8.32
N PHE A 10 -11.66 -6.09 8.59
CA PHE A 10 -12.35 -7.38 8.55
C PHE A 10 -12.46 -7.94 7.12
N MET A 11 -12.73 -7.09 6.12
CA MET A 11 -12.66 -7.47 4.71
C MET A 11 -11.26 -7.91 4.31
N PHE A 12 -10.21 -7.19 4.72
CA PHE A 12 -8.82 -7.54 4.43
C PHE A 12 -8.43 -8.90 5.04
N LEU A 13 -8.86 -9.17 6.27
CA LEU A 13 -8.68 -10.46 6.95
C LEU A 13 -9.44 -11.59 6.26
N LEU A 14 -10.68 -11.35 5.82
CA LEU A 14 -11.45 -12.32 5.04
C LEU A 14 -10.78 -12.63 3.70
N LEU A 15 -10.36 -11.61 2.94
CA LEU A 15 -9.71 -11.78 1.64
C LEU A 15 -8.35 -12.47 1.73
N SER A 16 -7.56 -12.18 2.77
CA SER A 16 -6.28 -12.89 3.02
C SER A 16 -6.47 -14.36 3.41
N SER A 17 -7.62 -14.73 3.97
CA SER A 17 -7.96 -16.12 4.32
C SER A 17 -8.51 -16.96 3.14
N VAL A 18 -8.91 -16.33 2.03
CA VAL A 18 -9.48 -17.03 0.85
C VAL A 18 -8.40 -17.65 -0.06
N GLY A 19 -7.11 -17.41 0.22
CA GLY A 19 -5.97 -17.88 -0.59
C GLY A 19 -5.64 -19.39 -0.54
N GLY A 20 -6.53 -20.24 0.01
CA GLY A 20 -6.31 -21.69 0.14
C GLY A 20 -7.05 -22.56 -0.90
N GLY A 21 -7.82 -21.96 -1.80
CA GLY A 21 -8.50 -22.69 -2.88
C GLY A 21 -7.53 -22.99 -4.02
N SER A 22 -7.39 -24.27 -4.39
CA SER A 22 -6.61 -24.70 -5.56
C SER A 22 -7.24 -24.18 -6.85
N VAL A 23 -6.93 -22.95 -7.23
CA VAL A 23 -7.31 -22.36 -8.51
C VAL A 23 -6.36 -22.90 -9.58
N ASN A 24 -6.89 -23.39 -10.70
CA ASN A 24 -6.13 -23.76 -11.89
C ASN A 24 -5.54 -22.47 -12.51
N ALA A 25 -4.47 -21.95 -11.89
CA ALA A 25 -3.75 -20.76 -12.35
C ALA A 25 -2.83 -21.19 -13.49
N GLN A 26 -3.04 -20.58 -14.66
CA GLN A 26 -2.42 -21.02 -15.92
C GLN A 26 -1.07 -20.34 -16.18
N ASP A 27 -0.75 -19.26 -15.46
CA ASP A 27 0.58 -18.64 -15.44
C ASP A 27 0.84 -17.98 -14.08
N LYS A 28 2.08 -18.12 -13.59
CA LYS A 28 2.57 -17.51 -12.33
C LYS A 28 3.65 -16.51 -12.67
N GLY A 29 3.33 -15.22 -12.59
CA GLY A 29 4.30 -14.13 -12.69
C GLY A 29 4.85 -13.81 -11.31
N PHE A 30 6.18 -13.82 -11.15
CA PHE A 30 6.86 -13.32 -9.95
C PHE A 30 7.50 -12.00 -10.32
N HIS A 31 7.28 -10.97 -9.52
CA HIS A 31 7.83 -9.65 -9.74
C HIS A 31 8.61 -9.23 -8.50
N PHE A 32 9.91 -9.04 -8.65
CA PHE A 32 10.74 -8.43 -7.61
C PHE A 32 11.45 -7.21 -8.19
N GLY A 33 11.39 -6.10 -7.48
CA GLY A 33 12.12 -4.94 -7.93
C GLY A 33 11.84 -3.65 -7.17
N PRO A 34 12.45 -2.54 -7.62
CA PRO A 34 12.26 -1.24 -7.02
C PRO A 34 10.80 -0.80 -7.07
N LEU A 35 10.32 -0.34 -5.92
CA LEU A 35 9.03 0.31 -5.74
C LEU A 35 9.26 1.81 -5.67
N ILE A 36 8.57 2.56 -6.53
CA ILE A 36 8.61 4.02 -6.55
C ILE A 36 7.17 4.52 -6.46
N GLY A 37 6.92 5.45 -5.55
CA GLY A 37 5.60 6.02 -5.33
C GLY A 37 5.61 7.54 -5.25
N LEU A 38 4.50 8.12 -5.70
CA LEU A 38 4.14 9.51 -5.47
C LEU A 38 2.85 9.52 -4.67
N HIS A 39 2.83 10.30 -3.60
CA HIS A 39 1.64 10.53 -2.79
C HIS A 39 1.29 12.00 -2.86
N HIS A 40 0.01 12.27 -3.06
CA HIS A 40 -0.53 13.62 -3.11
C HIS A 40 -1.71 13.73 -2.14
N GLY A 41 -1.49 14.43 -1.04
CA GLY A 41 -2.52 14.82 -0.08
C GLY A 41 -2.50 16.34 0.10
N GLU A 42 -2.32 16.80 1.33
CA GLU A 42 -2.00 18.22 1.60
C GLU A 42 -0.59 18.60 1.13
N GLU A 43 0.34 17.64 1.20
CA GLU A 43 1.72 17.76 0.75
C GLU A 43 2.04 16.64 -0.24
N VAL A 44 3.10 16.81 -1.02
CA VAL A 44 3.62 15.76 -1.92
C VAL A 44 4.65 14.94 -1.15
N SER A 45 4.51 13.61 -1.16
CA SER A 45 5.56 12.71 -0.66
C SER A 45 6.06 11.75 -1.74
N LEU A 46 7.34 11.42 -1.63
CA LEU A 46 8.03 10.48 -2.52
C LEU A 46 8.30 9.20 -1.76
N GLU A 47 8.04 8.08 -2.40
CA GLU A 47 8.33 6.75 -1.90
C GLU A 47 9.36 6.06 -2.78
N ALA A 48 10.35 5.42 -2.15
CA ALA A 48 11.32 4.57 -2.80
C ALA A 48 11.58 3.33 -1.94
N GLY A 49 11.55 2.15 -2.54
CA GLY A 49 11.66 0.89 -1.81
C GLY A 49 11.88 -0.31 -2.71
N LEU A 50 11.63 -1.48 -2.14
CA LEU A 50 11.64 -2.76 -2.82
C LEU A 50 10.30 -3.45 -2.61
N GLY A 51 9.76 -4.02 -3.67
CA GLY A 51 8.53 -4.80 -3.66
C GLY A 51 8.78 -6.23 -4.13
N TYR A 52 7.97 -7.13 -3.58
CA TYR A 52 7.80 -8.49 -4.07
C TYR A 52 6.31 -8.69 -4.35
N GLY A 53 5.98 -9.11 -5.57
CA GLY A 53 4.62 -9.39 -6.01
C GLY A 53 4.50 -10.74 -6.69
N GLU A 54 3.32 -11.33 -6.56
CA GLU A 54 2.90 -12.53 -7.25
C GLU A 54 1.62 -12.22 -8.02
N GLU A 55 1.58 -12.63 -9.28
CA GLU A 55 0.43 -12.47 -10.16
C GLU A 55 -0.03 -13.83 -10.67
N TRP A 56 -1.34 -13.99 -10.73
CA TRP A 56 -2.03 -15.16 -11.23
C TRP A 56 -3.11 -14.71 -12.19
N ILE A 57 -3.07 -15.27 -13.40
CA ILE A 57 -4.15 -15.13 -14.35
C ILE A 57 -5.11 -16.30 -14.12
N VAL A 58 -6.34 -15.98 -13.72
CA VAL A 58 -7.42 -16.96 -13.53
C VAL A 58 -8.41 -16.83 -14.69
N GLY A 59 -8.35 -17.78 -15.62
CA GLY A 59 -9.20 -17.78 -16.82
C GLY A 59 -8.75 -16.78 -17.87
N HIS A 60 -9.69 -16.20 -18.63
CA HIS A 60 -9.38 -15.32 -19.77
C HIS A 60 -9.22 -13.83 -19.42
N ASN A 61 -9.70 -13.34 -18.26
CA ASN A 61 -9.77 -11.89 -17.97
C ASN A 61 -9.58 -11.48 -16.49
N LEU A 62 -9.35 -12.42 -15.56
CA LEU A 62 -9.24 -12.08 -14.14
C LEU A 62 -7.79 -12.19 -13.67
N GLU A 63 -7.16 -11.05 -13.48
CA GLU A 63 -5.85 -10.94 -12.84
C GLU A 63 -6.03 -10.83 -11.33
N LEU A 64 -5.52 -11.84 -10.64
CA LEU A 64 -5.37 -11.84 -9.19
C LEU A 64 -3.90 -11.63 -8.88
N GLY A 65 -3.61 -10.87 -7.84
CA GLY A 65 -2.25 -10.83 -7.37
C GLY A 65 -2.13 -10.23 -6.00
N ARG A 66 -0.96 -10.45 -5.42
CA ARG A 66 -0.62 -9.98 -4.09
C ARG A 66 0.79 -9.47 -4.09
N GLY A 67 1.12 -8.62 -3.14
CA GLY A 67 2.50 -8.24 -2.94
C GLY A 67 2.74 -7.68 -1.56
N VAL A 68 4.01 -7.61 -1.23
CA VAL A 68 4.53 -6.97 -0.04
C VAL A 68 5.68 -6.05 -0.45
N GLY A 69 5.82 -4.94 0.24
CA GLY A 69 6.82 -3.94 -0.07
C GLY A 69 7.40 -3.34 1.19
N LEU A 70 8.68 -3.05 1.14
CA LEU A 70 9.40 -2.27 2.14
C LEU A 70 9.91 -1.01 1.45
N SER A 71 9.55 0.14 1.99
CA SER A 71 9.89 1.41 1.38
C SER A 71 10.19 2.49 2.41
N ILE A 72 10.85 3.53 1.92
CA ILE A 72 11.10 4.76 2.63
C ILE A 72 10.28 5.83 1.93
N GLU A 73 9.52 6.58 2.72
CA GLU A 73 8.74 7.72 2.27
C GLU A 73 9.35 9.02 2.81
N ARG A 74 9.40 10.05 1.98
CA ARG A 74 9.81 11.39 2.36
C ARG A 74 8.73 12.38 1.97
N VAL A 75 8.17 13.08 2.96
CA VAL A 75 7.22 14.17 2.74
C VAL A 75 8.00 15.45 2.42
N MET A 76 7.67 16.08 1.29
CA MET A 76 8.30 17.32 0.84
C MET A 76 7.57 18.55 1.41
N ALA A 77 7.42 18.58 2.73
CA ALA A 77 6.86 19.71 3.46
C ALA A 77 7.96 20.70 3.89
N LYS A 78 7.54 21.82 4.50
CA LYS A 78 8.46 22.81 5.11
C LYS A 78 9.40 22.17 6.14
N ASP A 79 8.89 21.22 6.92
CA ASP A 79 9.65 20.37 7.82
C ASP A 79 9.66 18.94 7.26
N PRO A 80 10.81 18.41 6.81
CA PRO A 80 10.86 17.14 6.12
C PRO A 80 10.58 15.98 7.09
N VAL A 81 9.54 15.19 6.80
CA VAL A 81 9.22 13.96 7.52
C VAL A 81 9.74 12.77 6.72
N VAL A 82 10.44 11.86 7.38
CA VAL A 82 10.91 10.61 6.79
C VAL A 82 10.23 9.44 7.50
N GLY A 83 9.75 8.46 6.73
CA GLY A 83 9.15 7.27 7.29
C GLY A 83 9.62 5.99 6.64
N ALA A 84 9.75 4.93 7.44
CA ALA A 84 9.90 3.57 6.93
C ALA A 84 8.52 2.91 6.89
N ARG A 85 8.23 2.19 5.80
CA ARG A 85 6.90 1.67 5.50
C ARG A 85 6.97 0.22 5.06
N LEU A 86 6.11 -0.59 5.65
CA LEU A 86 5.83 -1.96 5.24
C LEU A 86 4.42 -1.97 4.65
N SER A 87 4.30 -2.29 3.37
CA SER A 87 3.03 -2.38 2.66
C SER A 87 2.74 -3.82 2.27
N ALA A 88 1.47 -4.18 2.29
CA ALA A 88 0.94 -5.40 1.71
C ALA A 88 -0.26 -5.02 0.85
N TRP A 89 -0.39 -5.63 -0.32
CA TRP A 89 -1.48 -5.38 -1.22
C TRP A 89 -1.99 -6.65 -1.86
N TYR A 90 -3.25 -6.59 -2.26
CA TYR A 90 -3.99 -7.63 -2.93
C TYR A 90 -4.85 -6.99 -4.01
N HIS A 91 -4.82 -7.50 -5.23
CA HIS A 91 -5.64 -7.01 -6.32
C HIS A 91 -6.54 -8.11 -6.88
N ILE A 92 -7.84 -7.80 -6.99
CA ILE A 92 -8.85 -8.53 -7.77
C ILE A 92 -9.64 -7.47 -8.52
N PHE A 93 -9.10 -6.92 -9.61
CA PHE A 93 -9.65 -5.76 -10.34
C PHE A 93 -9.65 -4.43 -9.52
N LEU A 94 -9.97 -4.51 -8.23
CA LEU A 94 -9.75 -3.53 -7.17
C LEU A 94 -8.49 -3.91 -6.38
N ALA A 95 -7.64 -2.94 -6.11
CA ALA A 95 -6.48 -3.07 -5.24
C ALA A 95 -6.86 -2.71 -3.80
N LEU A 96 -6.77 -3.68 -2.89
CA LEU A 96 -6.86 -3.48 -1.46
C LEU A 96 -5.46 -3.57 -0.89
N GLY A 97 -5.06 -2.58 -0.11
CA GLY A 97 -3.77 -2.56 0.55
C GLY A 97 -3.90 -2.23 2.02
N LEU A 98 -2.87 -2.63 2.73
CA LEU A 98 -2.64 -2.24 4.10
C LEU A 98 -1.17 -1.94 4.25
N SER A 99 -0.83 -0.75 4.70
CA SER A 99 0.53 -0.40 5.07
C SER A 99 0.63 -0.02 6.54
N ALA A 100 1.76 -0.32 7.13
CA ALA A 100 2.16 0.12 8.45
C ALA A 100 3.47 0.91 8.28
N GLY A 101 3.51 2.11 8.84
CA GLY A 101 4.66 2.98 8.70
C GLY A 101 5.10 3.54 10.05
N TYR A 102 6.38 3.81 10.18
CA TYR A 102 6.92 4.64 11.25
C TYR A 102 7.47 5.91 10.62
N TYR A 103 6.88 7.07 10.96
CA TYR A 103 7.27 8.38 10.45
C TYR A 103 7.88 9.21 11.57
N THR A 104 8.94 9.96 11.25
CA THR A 104 9.62 10.85 12.18
C THR A 104 10.05 12.15 11.52
N ASP A 105 9.97 13.25 12.28
CA ASP A 105 10.51 14.57 11.96
C ASP A 105 11.81 14.86 12.75
N PHE A 106 12.49 13.79 13.25
CA PHE A 106 13.67 13.81 14.12
C PHE A 106 13.43 14.25 15.58
N ASP A 107 12.27 14.81 15.91
CA ASP A 107 11.89 15.19 17.27
C ASP A 107 10.77 14.30 17.84
N GLN A 108 9.85 13.88 16.97
CA GLN A 108 8.69 13.06 17.28
C GLN A 108 8.61 11.89 16.29
N GLY A 109 8.01 10.79 16.76
CA GLY A 109 7.86 9.56 16.00
C GLY A 109 6.45 9.03 16.11
N ALA A 110 5.88 8.61 14.99
CA ALA A 110 4.56 8.02 14.95
C ALA A 110 4.50 6.73 14.17
N VAL A 111 3.93 5.71 14.81
CA VAL A 111 3.48 4.51 14.10
C VAL A 111 2.09 4.81 13.55
N VAL A 112 1.93 4.56 12.26
CA VAL A 112 0.66 4.76 11.55
C VAL A 112 0.27 3.47 10.84
N LEU A 113 -1.04 3.26 10.75
CA LEU A 113 -1.64 2.22 9.93
C LEU A 113 -2.44 2.88 8.81
N GLN A 114 -2.25 2.37 7.60
CA GLN A 114 -2.67 3.01 6.37
C GLN A 114 -3.41 1.99 5.50
N PRO A 115 -4.73 1.80 5.71
CA PRO A 115 -5.55 1.10 4.74
C PRO A 115 -5.52 1.86 3.41
N GLU A 116 -5.41 1.08 2.33
CA GLU A 116 -5.35 1.55 0.95
C GLU A 116 -6.46 0.87 0.15
N LEU A 117 -7.18 1.65 -0.64
CA LEU A 117 -8.19 1.16 -1.57
C LEU A 117 -7.96 1.83 -2.92
N GLY A 118 -7.88 1.04 -3.97
CA GLY A 118 -7.50 1.54 -5.28
C GLY A 118 -7.78 0.57 -6.41
N PHE A 119 -7.07 0.81 -7.49
CA PHE A 119 -7.04 -0.01 -8.69
C PHE A 119 -5.59 -0.24 -9.06
N GLY A 120 -5.24 -1.48 -9.39
CA GLY A 120 -3.89 -1.86 -9.77
C GLY A 120 -3.94 -2.80 -10.96
N LEU A 121 -3.02 -2.60 -11.89
CA LEU A 121 -2.79 -3.46 -13.04
C LEU A 121 -1.33 -3.85 -13.03
N SER A 122 -1.08 -5.14 -12.84
CA SER A 122 0.25 -5.72 -12.73
C SER A 122 1.19 -4.91 -11.82
N GLN A 123 2.16 -4.21 -12.42
CA GLN A 123 3.21 -3.43 -11.79
C GLN A 123 2.80 -2.01 -11.34
N GLY A 124 1.64 -1.50 -11.75
CA GLY A 124 1.18 -0.13 -11.44
C GLY A 124 -0.07 -0.11 -10.56
N ARG A 125 -0.14 0.81 -9.60
CA ARG A 125 -1.27 0.96 -8.68
C ARG A 125 -1.59 2.42 -8.40
N ILE A 126 -2.87 2.74 -8.47
CA ILE A 126 -3.42 4.01 -7.99
C ILE A 126 -4.35 3.69 -6.83
N SER A 127 -4.11 4.25 -5.65
CA SER A 127 -4.91 3.97 -4.46
C SER A 127 -5.15 5.20 -3.62
N TRP A 128 -6.35 5.30 -3.07
CA TRP A 128 -6.67 6.17 -1.96
C TRP A 128 -6.14 5.56 -0.67
N ARG A 129 -5.38 6.33 0.10
CA ARG A 129 -4.83 5.94 1.38
C ARG A 129 -5.45 6.78 2.49
N THR A 130 -5.65 6.19 3.66
CA THR A 130 -6.09 6.89 4.86
C THR A 130 -5.16 6.59 6.01
N THR A 131 -4.61 7.61 6.65
CA THR A 131 -3.65 7.46 7.75
C THR A 131 -4.36 7.40 9.09
N ILE A 132 -4.15 6.32 9.83
CA ILE A 132 -4.65 6.11 11.20
C ILE A 132 -3.44 6.12 12.13
N PRO A 133 -3.18 7.22 12.86
CA PRO A 133 -2.02 7.31 13.72
C PRO A 133 -2.30 6.66 15.08
N PHE A 134 -1.32 5.94 15.62
CA PHE A 134 -1.39 5.41 16.99
C PHE A 134 -0.76 6.35 18.03
N SER A 135 -0.06 7.39 17.59
CA SER A 135 0.51 8.45 18.43
C SER A 135 0.36 9.81 17.75
N LYS A 136 0.99 10.85 18.29
CA LYS A 136 0.92 12.20 17.73
C LYS A 136 1.65 12.22 16.37
N MET A 137 0.93 12.55 15.30
CA MET A 137 1.54 12.66 13.97
C MET A 137 2.58 13.79 13.92
N PRO A 138 3.71 13.59 13.22
CA PRO A 138 4.58 14.68 12.80
C PRO A 138 3.81 15.75 12.02
N GLN A 139 4.25 17.00 12.12
CA GLN A 139 3.59 18.10 11.39
C GLN A 139 3.79 17.93 9.87
N GLY A 140 2.75 18.27 9.09
CA GLY A 140 2.79 18.19 7.62
C GLY A 140 2.37 16.84 7.03
N MET A 141 1.95 15.88 7.85
CA MET A 141 1.46 14.58 7.37
C MET A 141 -0.06 14.60 7.12
N SER A 142 -0.49 14.22 5.92
CA SER A 142 -1.90 14.21 5.54
C SER A 142 -2.67 13.05 6.19
N SER A 143 -3.93 13.31 6.56
CA SER A 143 -4.85 12.27 7.05
C SER A 143 -5.34 11.33 5.93
N SER A 144 -5.32 11.80 4.68
CA SER A 144 -5.63 11.00 3.49
C SER A 144 -4.88 11.52 2.28
N ASP A 145 -4.46 10.62 1.41
CA ASP A 145 -3.70 10.94 0.20
C ASP A 145 -4.07 10.00 -0.93
N VAL A 146 -3.88 10.50 -2.16
CA VAL A 146 -3.90 9.67 -3.36
C VAL A 146 -2.48 9.23 -3.64
N THR A 147 -2.29 7.92 -3.67
CA THR A 147 -1.04 7.26 -3.96
C THR A 147 -1.04 6.77 -5.41
N VAL A 148 0.05 7.02 -6.11
CA VAL A 148 0.40 6.33 -7.37
C VAL A 148 1.73 5.62 -7.13
N SER A 149 1.75 4.30 -7.21
CA SER A 149 2.96 3.49 -7.01
C SER A 149 3.20 2.59 -8.20
N PHE A 150 4.47 2.42 -8.57
CA PHE A 150 4.94 1.51 -9.59
C PHE A 150 6.01 0.61 -9.00
N MET A 151 5.89 -0.69 -9.22
CA MET A 151 6.90 -1.68 -8.90
C MET A 151 7.53 -2.12 -10.22
N PHE A 152 8.75 -1.68 -10.48
CA PHE A 152 9.46 -2.05 -11.71
C PHE A 152 10.14 -3.40 -11.45
N GLY A 153 9.56 -4.49 -11.95
CA GLY A 153 10.07 -5.86 -11.76
C GLY A 153 10.39 -6.55 -13.09
N LEU A 154 11.44 -7.39 -13.07
CA LEU A 154 11.80 -8.37 -14.10
C LEU A 154 11.09 -9.70 -13.84
#